data_AF-A0A433P8V6-F1
#
_entry.id   AF-A0A433P8V6-F1
#
_cell.length_a   1.000
_cell.length_b   1.000
_cell.length_c   1.000
_cell.angle_alpha   90.00
_cell.angle_beta   90.00
_cell.angle_gamma   90.00
#
_symmetry.space_group_name_H-M   'P 1'
#
loop_
_entity.id
_entity.type
_entity.pdbx_description
1 polymer ?
#
loop_
_entity_poly.entity_id
_entity_poly.type
_entity_poly.pdbx_seq_one_letter_code
_entity_poly.pdbx_strand_id
1 'polypeptide(L)'
;MSTQREIQVWEAQYDAQELISNGWNFQIAKSVANAAGDTTYNVVWQSKAIAPNTYISWQTVYALNFTANVPAAGVTVTVTGDWQACAIGQSYDLDENGFWQTSTSSGDPNFMNVGKVNYEYPDTDGIHIVVGVKNSNGSFDIIFIDETALPPGSTAKYQPQEKVKLWYQAGIQTSTIISSETTNNDEIDFSKPAPETNQFYYSATFIYNTGTWVISPYSPASTLYAPPTRKLTSVASNYNRLWPSVYKILYGIPIEGAKTVTASLHLKKLLEIKYKDVSVTVINEINWKVIIGGVKHARPYSVDAVGANADNTKADISASLTLELAEGYLPPKETWNIGDGSEF
;
A
#
# COMPACT_ATOMS: atom_id res chain seq x y z
N MET A 1 -1.46 -19.29 -24.36
CA MET A 1 -2.13 -19.52 -23.07
C MET A 1 -2.06 -18.20 -22.30
N SER A 2 -3.18 -17.69 -21.77
CA SER A 2 -3.18 -16.47 -20.97
C SER A 2 -2.60 -16.77 -19.59
N THR A 3 -1.57 -16.03 -19.16
CA THR A 3 -0.96 -16.23 -17.84
C THR A 3 -1.70 -15.39 -16.81
N GLN A 4 -2.18 -16.06 -15.75
CA GLN A 4 -2.85 -15.42 -14.62
C GLN A 4 -1.85 -14.60 -13.79
N ARG A 5 -2.26 -13.40 -13.38
CA ARG A 5 -1.51 -12.49 -12.50
C ARG A 5 -2.29 -12.29 -11.23
N GLU A 6 -1.59 -12.21 -10.11
CA GLU A 6 -2.19 -12.18 -8.78
C GLU A 6 -1.50 -11.19 -7.86
N ILE A 7 -2.32 -10.42 -7.15
CA ILE A 7 -1.92 -9.63 -5.99
C ILE A 7 -2.70 -10.12 -4.80
N GLN A 8 -2.01 -10.29 -3.69
CA GLN A 8 -2.64 -10.49 -2.40
C GLN A 8 -2.26 -9.34 -1.47
N VAL A 9 -3.24 -8.50 -1.14
CA VAL A 9 -3.07 -7.42 -0.18
C VAL A 9 -3.39 -7.94 1.22
N TRP A 10 -2.51 -7.59 2.15
CA TRP A 10 -2.57 -7.99 3.54
C TRP A 10 -2.53 -6.79 4.45
N GLU A 11 -3.47 -6.75 5.36
CA GLU A 11 -3.57 -5.67 6.33
C GLU A 11 -3.49 -6.25 7.74
N ALA A 12 -2.44 -5.85 8.47
CA ALA A 12 -2.35 -6.17 9.88
C ALA A 12 -3.52 -5.55 10.63
N GLN A 13 -3.94 -6.15 11.73
CA GLN A 13 -5.15 -5.68 12.44
C GLN A 13 -5.07 -4.20 12.84
N TYR A 14 -3.90 -3.72 13.24
CA TYR A 14 -3.70 -2.31 13.59
C TYR A 14 -3.89 -1.40 12.37
N ASP A 15 -3.15 -1.65 11.28
CA ASP A 15 -3.24 -0.85 10.05
C ASP A 15 -4.66 -0.90 9.47
N ALA A 16 -5.29 -2.07 9.42
CA ALA A 16 -6.68 -2.22 8.98
C ALA A 16 -7.65 -1.35 9.78
N GLN A 17 -7.49 -1.28 11.11
CA GLN A 17 -8.34 -0.44 11.97
C GLN A 17 -8.16 1.04 11.67
N GLU A 18 -6.92 1.50 11.50
CA GLU A 18 -6.62 2.89 11.15
C GLU A 18 -7.21 3.23 9.76
N LEU A 19 -6.97 2.38 8.75
CA LEU A 19 -7.51 2.54 7.39
C LEU A 19 -9.05 2.61 7.38
N ILE A 20 -9.72 1.72 8.12
CA ILE A 20 -11.19 1.70 8.25
C ILE A 20 -11.68 2.96 8.95
N SER A 21 -11.02 3.39 10.03
CA SER A 21 -11.44 4.57 10.80
C SER A 21 -11.35 5.86 9.98
N ASN A 22 -10.43 5.92 9.01
CA ASN A 22 -10.29 7.02 8.06
C ASN A 22 -11.22 6.89 6.83
N GLY A 23 -12.02 5.82 6.74
CA GLY A 23 -12.95 5.58 5.64
C GLY A 23 -12.26 5.27 4.31
N TRP A 24 -11.05 4.71 4.35
CA TRP A 24 -10.28 4.40 3.15
C TRP A 24 -10.67 3.05 2.55
N ASN A 25 -10.50 2.94 1.24
CA ASN A 25 -10.60 1.69 0.47
C ASN A 25 -9.30 1.47 -0.28
N PHE A 26 -8.94 0.20 -0.47
CA PHE A 26 -7.82 -0.19 -1.31
C PHE A 26 -8.14 0.13 -2.76
N GLN A 27 -7.26 0.87 -3.42
CA GLN A 27 -7.37 1.22 -4.83
C GLN A 27 -6.27 0.55 -5.63
N ILE A 28 -6.61 0.09 -6.82
CA ILE A 28 -5.64 -0.35 -7.82
C ILE A 28 -6.01 0.23 -9.17
N ALA A 29 -5.00 0.69 -9.91
CA ALA A 29 -5.10 1.09 -11.31
C ALA A 29 -4.10 0.29 -12.15
N LYS A 30 -4.45 0.06 -13.42
CA LYS A 30 -3.59 -0.63 -14.37
C LYS A 30 -3.22 0.32 -15.48
N SER A 31 -1.97 0.27 -15.92
CA SER A 31 -1.48 1.27 -16.85
C SER A 31 -1.68 0.87 -18.31
N VAL A 32 -1.89 1.87 -19.14
CA VAL A 32 -1.89 1.74 -20.60
C VAL A 32 -0.88 2.73 -21.17
N ALA A 33 -0.06 2.27 -22.10
CA ALA A 33 0.88 3.11 -22.83
C ALA A 33 0.29 3.58 -24.15
N ASN A 34 0.59 4.83 -24.49
CA ASN A 34 0.28 5.41 -25.79
C ASN A 34 1.35 5.05 -26.84
N ALA A 35 1.19 5.53 -28.06
CA ALA A 35 2.13 5.32 -29.16
C ALA A 35 3.56 5.83 -28.90
N ALA A 36 3.73 6.83 -28.04
CA ALA A 36 5.03 7.39 -27.65
C ALA A 36 5.72 6.59 -26.54
N GLY A 37 5.02 5.62 -25.94
CA GLY A 37 5.50 4.82 -24.81
C GLY A 37 5.19 5.45 -23.45
N ASP A 38 4.52 6.61 -23.42
CA ASP A 38 4.11 7.24 -22.16
C ASP A 38 3.02 6.40 -21.51
N THR A 39 3.24 6.04 -20.26
CA THR A 39 2.38 5.16 -19.49
C THR A 39 1.43 5.99 -18.63
N THR A 40 0.13 5.71 -18.73
CA THR A 40 -0.93 6.44 -18.02
C THR A 40 -1.72 5.53 -17.09
N TYR A 41 -2.06 6.04 -15.92
CA TYR A 41 -3.04 5.48 -14.98
C TYR A 41 -4.12 6.55 -14.77
N ASN A 42 -5.29 6.41 -15.40
CA ASN A 42 -6.35 7.42 -15.28
C ASN A 42 -7.69 6.87 -14.80
N VAL A 43 -7.83 5.55 -14.67
CA VAL A 43 -9.02 4.90 -14.11
C VAL A 43 -8.64 4.00 -12.95
N VAL A 44 -9.39 4.10 -11.85
CA VAL A 44 -9.36 3.08 -10.79
C VAL A 44 -9.93 1.79 -11.35
N TRP A 45 -9.07 0.80 -11.52
CA TRP A 45 -9.47 -0.51 -12.01
C TRP A 45 -10.34 -1.24 -10.98
N GLN A 46 -9.90 -1.31 -9.72
CA GLN A 46 -10.72 -1.87 -8.64
C GLN A 46 -10.59 -1.07 -7.34
N SER A 47 -11.72 -0.85 -6.69
CA SER A 47 -11.82 -0.35 -5.32
C SER A 47 -12.35 -1.47 -4.43
N LYS A 48 -11.62 -1.80 -3.36
CA LYS A 48 -11.97 -2.86 -2.41
C LYS A 48 -12.06 -2.31 -1.00
N ALA A 49 -13.06 -2.76 -0.25
CA ALA A 49 -13.14 -2.50 1.18
C ALA A 49 -11.93 -3.11 1.90
N ILE A 50 -11.52 -2.48 2.99
CA ILE A 50 -10.42 -3.00 3.82
C ILE A 50 -10.80 -4.37 4.37
N ALA A 51 -9.91 -5.34 4.15
CA ALA A 51 -10.02 -6.68 4.70
C ALA A 51 -8.63 -7.19 5.06
N PRO A 52 -8.50 -8.11 6.03
CA PRO A 52 -7.20 -8.72 6.37
C PRO A 52 -6.52 -9.40 5.17
N ASN A 53 -7.33 -9.82 4.21
CA ASN A 53 -6.93 -10.48 2.98
C ASN A 53 -7.78 -9.97 1.82
N THR A 54 -7.14 -9.35 0.84
CA THR A 54 -7.79 -8.96 -0.41
C THR A 54 -7.04 -9.58 -1.58
N TYR A 55 -7.75 -10.33 -2.42
CA TYR A 55 -7.18 -10.95 -3.61
C TYR A 55 -7.63 -10.22 -4.87
N ILE A 56 -6.68 -9.97 -5.75
CA ILE A 56 -6.92 -9.43 -7.08
C ILE A 56 -6.22 -10.33 -8.07
N SER A 57 -6.98 -10.87 -9.01
CA SER A 57 -6.44 -11.69 -10.07
C SER A 57 -7.06 -11.33 -11.42
N TRP A 58 -6.24 -11.42 -12.47
CA TRP A 58 -6.67 -11.14 -13.82
C TRP A 58 -5.92 -11.98 -14.84
N GLN A 59 -6.49 -12.05 -16.03
CA GLN A 59 -5.86 -12.62 -17.20
C GLN A 59 -5.43 -11.48 -18.12
N THR A 60 -4.31 -11.65 -18.84
CA THR A 60 -3.85 -10.70 -19.87
C THR A 60 -4.65 -10.85 -21.15
N VAL A 61 -5.95 -10.65 -21.02
CA VAL A 61 -6.94 -10.63 -22.10
C VAL A 61 -7.62 -9.28 -22.02
N TYR A 62 -7.50 -8.52 -23.09
CA TYR A 62 -7.93 -7.13 -23.14
C TYR A 62 -9.06 -6.95 -24.14
N ALA A 63 -9.80 -5.86 -23.97
CA ALA A 63 -10.88 -5.48 -24.86
C ALA A 63 -10.95 -3.97 -25.06
N LEU A 64 -11.58 -3.59 -26.16
CA LEU A 64 -11.91 -2.23 -26.52
C LEU A 64 -13.41 -2.01 -26.33
N ASN A 65 -13.77 -0.82 -25.89
CA ASN A 65 -15.11 -0.27 -25.92
C ASN A 65 -14.99 1.25 -26.12
N PHE A 66 -16.08 1.98 -26.06
CA PHE A 66 -16.08 3.42 -26.18
C PHE A 66 -17.15 4.07 -25.32
N THR A 67 -16.99 5.37 -25.11
CA THR A 67 -17.97 6.25 -24.49
C THR A 67 -18.00 7.59 -25.21
N ALA A 68 -19.11 8.31 -25.08
CA ALA A 68 -19.30 9.61 -25.73
C ALA A 68 -18.52 10.73 -25.04
N ASN A 69 -18.30 10.63 -23.73
CA ASN A 69 -17.70 11.70 -22.93
C ASN A 69 -16.75 11.12 -21.89
N VAL A 70 -15.67 11.84 -21.61
CA VAL A 70 -14.80 11.58 -20.45
C VAL A 70 -15.48 12.15 -19.21
N PRO A 71 -15.79 11.34 -18.18
CA PRO A 71 -16.32 11.86 -16.93
C PRO A 71 -15.33 12.79 -16.23
N ALA A 72 -15.84 13.70 -15.40
CA ALA A 72 -14.98 14.49 -14.53
C ALA A 72 -14.20 13.59 -13.56
N ALA A 73 -13.07 14.09 -13.06
CA ALA A 73 -12.29 13.39 -12.05
C ALA A 73 -13.13 13.02 -10.82
N GLY A 74 -13.03 11.78 -10.34
CA GLY A 74 -13.87 11.25 -9.26
C GLY A 74 -15.24 10.73 -9.71
N VAL A 75 -15.57 10.75 -11.01
CA VAL A 75 -16.81 10.19 -11.57
C VAL A 75 -16.56 8.85 -12.27
N THR A 76 -17.51 7.92 -12.14
CA THR A 76 -17.46 6.59 -12.77
C THR A 76 -17.59 6.67 -14.29
N VAL A 77 -16.72 5.97 -14.99
CA VAL A 77 -16.75 5.73 -16.43
C VAL A 77 -17.83 4.72 -16.76
N THR A 78 -18.71 5.11 -17.68
CA THR A 78 -19.72 4.23 -18.28
C THR A 78 -19.40 4.06 -19.76
N VAL A 79 -19.43 2.81 -20.22
CA VAL A 79 -19.31 2.48 -21.65
C VAL A 79 -20.67 2.43 -22.32
N THR A 80 -20.71 2.68 -23.62
CA THR A 80 -21.96 2.71 -24.40
C THR A 80 -22.09 1.55 -25.39
N GLY A 81 -20.97 0.96 -25.83
CA GLY A 81 -20.97 -0.17 -26.76
C GLY A 81 -20.79 -1.53 -26.09
N ASP A 82 -20.66 -2.56 -26.93
CA ASP A 82 -20.26 -3.90 -26.50
C ASP A 82 -18.73 -4.01 -26.43
N TRP A 83 -18.26 -4.82 -25.48
CA TRP A 83 -16.83 -5.12 -25.35
C TRP A 83 -16.34 -5.98 -26.52
N GLN A 84 -15.34 -5.47 -27.25
CA GLN A 84 -14.63 -6.23 -28.28
C GLN A 84 -13.30 -6.72 -27.74
N ALA A 85 -13.18 -8.02 -27.51
CA ALA A 85 -11.89 -8.62 -27.19
C ALA A 85 -10.88 -8.31 -28.30
N CYS A 86 -9.72 -7.79 -27.92
CA CYS A 86 -8.67 -7.39 -28.86
C CYS A 86 -7.32 -7.83 -28.30
N ALA A 87 -6.67 -8.77 -28.98
CA ALA A 87 -5.29 -9.11 -28.67
C ALA A 87 -4.32 -8.04 -29.24
N ILE A 88 -3.13 -7.99 -28.66
CA ILE A 88 -2.01 -7.21 -29.21
C ILE A 88 -1.74 -7.65 -30.66
N GLY A 89 -1.61 -6.67 -31.55
CA GLY A 89 -1.45 -6.83 -33.00
C GLY A 89 -2.76 -6.97 -33.78
N GLN A 90 -3.91 -7.08 -33.11
CA GLN A 90 -5.20 -7.05 -33.78
C GLN A 90 -5.69 -5.63 -34.02
N SER A 91 -6.54 -5.47 -35.03
CA SER A 91 -7.13 -4.20 -35.43
C SER A 91 -8.63 -4.39 -35.66
N TYR A 92 -9.42 -3.49 -35.09
CA TYR A 92 -10.88 -3.46 -35.24
C TYR A 92 -11.32 -2.07 -35.68
N ASP A 93 -12.29 -2.04 -36.57
CA ASP A 93 -12.98 -0.82 -36.97
C ASP A 93 -14.28 -0.72 -36.17
N LEU A 94 -14.69 0.52 -35.90
CA LEU A 94 -16.03 0.81 -35.42
C LEU A 94 -16.85 1.23 -36.64
N ASP A 95 -17.94 0.51 -36.93
CA ASP A 95 -18.81 0.81 -38.07
C ASP A 95 -19.66 2.06 -37.82
N GLU A 96 -20.43 2.48 -38.83
CA GLU A 96 -21.29 3.67 -38.76
C GLU A 96 -22.41 3.56 -37.72
N ASN A 97 -22.67 2.36 -37.18
CA ASN A 97 -23.70 2.08 -36.19
C ASN A 97 -23.11 1.84 -34.78
N GLY A 98 -21.79 1.96 -34.61
CA GLY A 98 -21.13 1.75 -33.31
C GLY A 98 -20.84 0.28 -32.99
N PHE A 99 -20.86 -0.63 -33.98
CA PHE A 99 -20.47 -2.02 -33.79
C PHE A 99 -19.02 -2.26 -34.20
N TRP A 100 -18.34 -3.10 -33.43
CA TRP A 100 -16.98 -3.52 -33.73
C TRP A 100 -16.96 -4.56 -34.85
N GLN A 101 -16.06 -4.38 -35.81
CA GLN A 101 -15.79 -5.34 -36.87
C GLN A 101 -14.30 -5.48 -37.10
N THR A 102 -13.86 -6.64 -37.58
CA THR A 102 -12.44 -6.85 -37.91
C THR A 102 -11.98 -5.83 -38.94
N SER A 103 -10.88 -5.14 -38.67
CA SER A 103 -10.33 -4.16 -39.61
C SER A 103 -9.63 -4.85 -40.79
N THR A 104 -9.63 -4.17 -41.94
CA THR A 104 -8.79 -4.54 -43.08
C THR A 104 -7.38 -3.95 -43.00
N SER A 105 -7.14 -3.06 -42.04
CA SER A 105 -5.83 -2.46 -41.80
C SER A 105 -4.88 -3.41 -41.05
N SER A 106 -3.62 -3.47 -41.49
CA SER A 106 -2.55 -4.09 -40.69
C SER A 106 -2.17 -3.12 -39.58
N GLY A 107 -2.80 -3.28 -38.40
CA GLY A 107 -2.46 -2.49 -37.21
C GLY A 107 -1.01 -2.67 -36.76
N ASP A 108 -0.58 -1.87 -35.78
CA ASP A 108 0.73 -2.01 -35.16
C ASP A 108 0.80 -3.35 -34.38
N PRO A 109 1.77 -4.23 -34.65
CA PRO A 109 1.85 -5.54 -34.03
C PRO A 109 2.07 -5.50 -32.51
N ASN A 110 2.46 -4.35 -31.95
CA ASN A 110 2.73 -4.20 -30.52
C ASN A 110 1.58 -3.57 -29.73
N PHE A 111 0.47 -3.24 -30.40
CA PHE A 111 -0.67 -2.54 -29.81
C PHE A 111 -1.98 -3.24 -30.11
N MET A 112 -3.01 -2.97 -29.31
CA MET A 112 -4.39 -3.12 -29.74
C MET A 112 -4.73 -1.92 -30.61
N ASN A 113 -5.34 -2.14 -31.77
CA ASN A 113 -5.55 -1.09 -32.75
C ASN A 113 -7.03 -0.83 -32.98
N VAL A 114 -7.39 0.45 -33.05
CA VAL A 114 -8.62 0.94 -33.64
C VAL A 114 -8.26 1.39 -35.05
N GLY A 115 -8.63 0.56 -36.03
CA GLY A 115 -8.23 0.73 -37.43
C GLY A 115 -8.90 1.93 -38.09
N LYS A 116 -10.21 2.06 -37.93
CA LYS A 116 -10.99 3.24 -38.34
C LYS A 116 -12.24 3.38 -37.48
N VAL A 117 -12.47 4.58 -36.95
CA VAL A 117 -13.75 4.96 -36.35
C VAL A 117 -14.64 5.51 -37.46
N ASN A 118 -15.76 4.86 -37.78
CA ASN A 118 -16.78 5.43 -38.68
C ASN A 118 -18.03 5.88 -37.94
N TYR A 119 -18.13 5.56 -36.65
CA TYR A 119 -19.27 5.93 -35.84
C TYR A 119 -19.25 7.40 -35.48
N GLU A 120 -20.35 8.09 -35.74
CA GLU A 120 -20.61 9.46 -35.31
C GLU A 120 -21.60 9.42 -34.14
N TYR A 121 -21.10 9.69 -32.93
CA TYR A 121 -21.98 9.77 -31.76
C TYR A 121 -22.74 11.11 -31.80
N PRO A 122 -24.08 11.11 -31.62
CA PRO A 122 -24.85 12.35 -31.68
C PRO A 122 -24.37 13.40 -30.68
N ASP A 123 -24.31 14.65 -31.14
CA ASP A 123 -24.00 15.83 -30.31
C ASP A 123 -22.62 15.82 -29.63
N THR A 124 -21.65 15.05 -30.15
CA THR A 124 -20.24 15.10 -29.70
C THR A 124 -19.27 15.17 -30.89
N ASP A 125 -18.06 15.69 -30.64
CA ASP A 125 -17.00 15.82 -31.66
C ASP A 125 -16.27 14.49 -31.96
N GLY A 126 -16.69 13.40 -31.33
CA GLY A 126 -16.07 12.09 -31.43
C GLY A 126 -16.35 11.20 -30.22
N ILE A 127 -15.75 10.02 -30.23
CA ILE A 127 -15.84 9.05 -29.13
C ILE A 127 -14.51 8.89 -28.40
N HIS A 128 -14.57 8.45 -27.16
CA HIS A 128 -13.39 8.14 -26.35
C HIS A 128 -13.26 6.63 -26.20
N ILE A 129 -12.10 6.09 -26.58
CA ILE A 129 -11.85 4.65 -26.46
C ILE A 129 -11.61 4.28 -25.01
N VAL A 130 -12.23 3.19 -24.60
CA VAL A 130 -12.10 2.61 -23.26
C VAL A 130 -11.41 1.27 -23.40
N VAL A 131 -10.40 1.03 -22.57
CA VAL A 131 -9.69 -0.23 -22.51
C VAL A 131 -10.12 -0.99 -21.27
N GLY A 132 -10.41 -2.28 -21.46
CA GLY A 132 -10.80 -3.19 -20.39
C GLY A 132 -9.87 -4.39 -20.25
N VAL A 133 -9.81 -4.95 -19.05
CA VAL A 133 -9.11 -6.21 -18.74
C VAL A 133 -10.11 -7.27 -18.29
N LYS A 134 -9.91 -8.51 -18.72
CA LYS A 134 -10.82 -9.60 -18.38
C LYS A 134 -10.73 -9.97 -16.90
N ASN A 135 -11.87 -9.93 -16.22
CA ASN A 135 -12.01 -10.35 -14.84
C ASN A 135 -12.32 -11.86 -14.72
N SER A 136 -12.30 -12.39 -13.49
CA SER A 136 -12.54 -13.81 -13.20
C SER A 136 -13.94 -14.30 -13.57
N ASN A 137 -14.92 -13.40 -13.65
CA ASN A 137 -16.30 -13.73 -14.07
C ASN A 137 -16.45 -13.78 -15.59
N GLY A 138 -15.37 -13.50 -16.35
CA GLY A 138 -15.38 -13.51 -17.81
C GLY A 138 -15.83 -12.22 -18.46
N SER A 139 -16.20 -11.19 -17.68
CA SER A 139 -16.48 -9.83 -18.16
C SER A 139 -15.20 -8.99 -18.21
N PHE A 140 -15.29 -7.73 -18.65
CA PHE A 140 -14.16 -6.79 -18.68
C PHE A 140 -14.37 -5.65 -17.68
N ASP A 141 -13.35 -5.41 -16.85
CA ASP A 141 -13.28 -4.24 -15.97
C ASP A 141 -12.56 -3.11 -16.72
N ILE A 142 -13.04 -1.87 -16.56
CA ILE A 142 -12.41 -0.69 -17.18
C ILE A 142 -11.08 -0.38 -16.47
N ILE A 143 -10.01 -0.22 -17.26
CA ILE A 143 -8.69 0.13 -16.75
C ILE A 143 -8.14 1.46 -17.26
N PHE A 144 -8.72 1.98 -18.35
CA PHE A 144 -8.26 3.21 -18.99
C PHE A 144 -9.34 3.78 -19.90
N ILE A 145 -9.31 5.11 -20.06
CA ILE A 145 -10.08 5.85 -21.06
C ILE A 145 -9.14 6.79 -21.81
N ASP A 146 -9.27 6.91 -23.12
CA ASP A 146 -8.55 7.92 -23.89
C ASP A 146 -9.21 9.27 -23.71
N GLU A 147 -8.47 10.26 -23.21
CA GLU A 147 -8.98 11.62 -23.03
C GLU A 147 -9.12 12.37 -24.37
N THR A 148 -8.52 11.84 -25.43
CA THR A 148 -8.65 12.39 -26.78
C THR A 148 -9.89 11.83 -27.47
N ALA A 149 -10.80 12.72 -27.89
CA ALA A 149 -11.94 12.33 -28.70
C ALA A 149 -11.49 11.92 -30.11
N LEU A 150 -12.04 10.82 -30.62
CA LEU A 150 -11.81 10.30 -31.96
C LEU A 150 -13.02 10.61 -32.85
N PRO A 151 -12.95 11.64 -33.72
CA PRO A 151 -13.98 11.87 -34.72
C PRO A 151 -14.00 10.75 -35.78
N PRO A 152 -15.08 10.63 -36.58
CA PRO A 152 -15.12 9.74 -37.73
C PRO A 152 -13.90 9.92 -38.66
N GLY A 153 -13.34 8.82 -39.12
CA GLY A 153 -12.10 8.75 -39.90
C GLY A 153 -10.83 8.57 -39.07
N SER A 154 -10.90 8.71 -37.76
CA SER A 154 -9.74 8.60 -36.86
C SER A 154 -9.29 7.16 -36.66
N THR A 155 -8.03 7.01 -36.23
CA THR A 155 -7.42 5.75 -35.82
C THR A 155 -6.76 5.93 -34.46
N ALA A 156 -6.58 4.84 -33.71
CA ALA A 156 -5.90 4.89 -32.43
C ALA A 156 -5.23 3.56 -32.09
N LYS A 157 -4.32 3.57 -31.12
CA LYS A 157 -3.63 2.37 -30.67
C LYS A 157 -3.28 2.44 -29.19
N TYR A 158 -3.42 1.31 -28.51
CA TYR A 158 -3.28 1.21 -27.06
C TYR A 158 -2.46 -0.02 -26.69
N GLN A 159 -1.51 0.15 -25.76
CA GLN A 159 -0.71 -0.94 -25.26
C GLN A 159 -0.90 -1.10 -23.76
N PRO A 160 -1.84 -1.95 -23.31
CA PRO A 160 -1.95 -2.32 -21.91
C PRO A 160 -0.62 -2.86 -21.39
N GLN A 161 -0.12 -2.27 -20.32
CA GLN A 161 1.10 -2.74 -19.68
C GLN A 161 0.74 -3.65 -18.51
N GLU A 162 1.68 -4.52 -18.17
CA GLU A 162 1.55 -5.37 -16.99
C GLU A 162 2.03 -4.67 -15.71
N LYS A 163 1.82 -3.36 -15.61
CA LYS A 163 2.11 -2.56 -14.43
C LYS A 163 0.82 -2.12 -13.75
N VAL A 164 0.83 -2.18 -12.43
CA VAL A 164 -0.29 -1.74 -11.59
C VAL A 164 0.21 -0.80 -10.52
N LYS A 165 -0.59 0.23 -10.23
CA LYS A 165 -0.38 1.18 -9.16
C LYS A 165 -1.39 0.91 -8.06
N LEU A 166 -0.95 0.94 -6.82
CA LEU A 166 -1.75 0.65 -5.64
C LEU A 166 -1.63 1.75 -4.59
N TRP A 167 -2.74 2.08 -3.94
CA TRP A 167 -2.81 3.10 -2.88
C TRP A 167 -4.10 2.96 -2.06
N TYR A 168 -4.22 3.75 -0.99
CA TYR A 168 -5.43 3.88 -0.19
C TYR A 168 -6.08 5.25 -0.38
N GLN A 169 -7.42 5.25 -0.46
CA GLN A 169 -8.18 6.50 -0.62
C GLN A 169 -9.64 6.35 -0.19
N ALA A 170 -10.18 7.44 0.36
CA ALA A 170 -11.60 7.57 0.69
C ALA A 170 -12.46 7.88 -0.54
N GLY A 171 -13.69 7.36 -0.57
CA GLY A 171 -14.76 7.83 -1.45
C GLY A 171 -14.64 7.50 -2.94
N ILE A 172 -13.56 6.83 -3.39
CA ILE A 172 -13.42 6.41 -4.79
C ILE A 172 -13.89 4.97 -5.01
N GLN A 173 -14.61 4.77 -6.13
CA GLN A 173 -15.19 3.50 -6.54
C GLN A 173 -14.46 2.92 -7.77
N THR A 174 -14.67 1.63 -8.03
CA THR A 174 -14.23 0.96 -9.27
C THR A 174 -14.70 1.74 -10.49
N SER A 175 -13.87 1.77 -11.53
CA SER A 175 -14.11 2.44 -12.81
C SER A 175 -14.24 3.96 -12.71
N THR A 176 -13.65 4.59 -11.69
CA THR A 176 -13.70 6.04 -11.50
C THR A 176 -12.45 6.71 -12.05
N ILE A 177 -12.59 7.89 -12.67
CA ILE A 177 -11.45 8.72 -13.10
C ILE A 177 -10.64 9.14 -11.87
N ILE A 178 -9.34 8.92 -11.91
CA ILE A 178 -8.44 9.24 -10.79
C ILE A 178 -8.37 10.77 -10.64
N SER A 179 -8.80 11.29 -9.48
CA SER A 179 -8.77 12.73 -9.18
C SER A 179 -7.55 13.15 -8.35
N SER A 180 -7.04 12.23 -7.53
CA SER A 180 -5.87 12.42 -6.67
C SER A 180 -5.52 11.08 -6.05
N GLU A 181 -4.29 10.90 -5.63
CA GLU A 181 -3.84 9.76 -4.82
C GLU A 181 -3.64 10.27 -3.38
N THR A 182 -4.38 9.71 -2.41
CA THR A 182 -4.42 10.27 -1.04
C THR A 182 -3.26 9.80 -0.17
N THR A 183 -2.95 8.50 -0.18
CA THR A 183 -1.73 7.98 0.42
C THR A 183 -0.60 7.93 -0.60
N ASN A 184 0.62 7.66 -0.12
CA ASN A 184 1.68 7.22 -1.01
C ASN A 184 1.19 6.00 -1.83
N ASN A 185 1.58 6.00 -3.09
CA ASN A 185 1.37 4.91 -4.02
C ASN A 185 2.66 4.09 -4.16
N ASP A 186 2.51 2.86 -4.64
CA ASP A 186 3.62 2.05 -5.14
C ASP A 186 3.19 1.32 -6.42
N GLU A 187 4.15 0.80 -7.16
CA GLU A 187 3.92 0.12 -8.43
C GLU A 187 4.47 -1.31 -8.41
N ILE A 188 3.72 -2.23 -9.02
CA ILE A 188 4.16 -3.62 -9.23
C ILE A 188 4.22 -3.90 -10.73
N ASP A 189 5.36 -4.40 -11.20
CA ASP A 189 5.58 -4.80 -12.60
C ASP A 189 5.48 -6.33 -12.76
N PHE A 190 4.44 -6.75 -13.48
CA PHE A 190 4.13 -8.12 -13.88
C PHE A 190 4.48 -8.41 -15.35
N SER A 191 5.36 -7.62 -15.98
CA SER A 191 5.87 -7.90 -17.34
C SER A 191 6.70 -9.18 -17.39
N LYS A 192 7.34 -9.51 -16.27
CA LYS A 192 8.11 -10.74 -16.05
C LYS A 192 7.65 -11.40 -14.74
N PRO A 193 7.75 -12.73 -14.62
CA PRO A 193 7.52 -13.37 -13.33
C PRO A 193 8.58 -12.88 -12.32
N ALA A 194 8.23 -12.87 -11.05
CA ALA A 194 9.18 -12.56 -9.99
C ALA A 194 10.40 -13.50 -10.09
N PRO A 195 11.63 -12.98 -10.12
CA PRO A 195 12.82 -13.79 -10.36
C PRO A 195 13.07 -14.84 -9.28
N GLU A 196 12.59 -14.61 -8.07
CA GLU A 196 12.78 -15.48 -6.91
C GLU A 196 11.86 -16.69 -6.90
N THR A 197 10.64 -16.56 -7.41
CA THR A 197 9.60 -17.61 -7.36
C THR A 197 9.21 -18.12 -8.75
N ASN A 198 9.60 -17.41 -9.81
CA ASN A 198 9.16 -17.62 -11.17
C ASN A 198 7.61 -17.60 -11.31
N GLN A 199 6.94 -16.77 -10.50
CA GLN A 199 5.48 -16.62 -10.48
C GLN A 199 5.08 -15.18 -10.80
N PHE A 200 3.89 -15.00 -11.38
CA PHE A 200 3.24 -13.70 -11.52
C PHE A 200 2.37 -13.40 -10.30
N TYR A 201 2.98 -13.45 -9.13
CA TYR A 201 2.34 -13.24 -7.83
C TYR A 201 3.17 -12.27 -7.01
N TYR A 202 2.50 -11.32 -6.37
CA TYR A 202 3.08 -10.52 -5.30
C TYR A 202 2.11 -10.40 -4.12
N SER A 203 2.65 -10.43 -2.92
CA SER A 203 1.97 -9.91 -1.73
C SER A 203 2.33 -8.45 -1.53
N ALA A 204 1.38 -7.68 -1.00
CA ALA A 204 1.56 -6.29 -0.64
C ALA A 204 0.96 -6.03 0.75
N THR A 205 1.60 -5.19 1.55
CA THR A 205 1.05 -4.70 2.82
C THR A 205 1.38 -3.22 3.00
N PHE A 206 0.46 -2.46 3.57
CA PHE A 206 0.64 -1.04 3.82
C PHE A 206 0.90 -0.79 5.30
N ILE A 207 2.01 -0.11 5.60
CA ILE A 207 2.34 0.28 6.97
C ILE A 207 1.75 1.67 7.20
N TYR A 208 0.68 1.77 7.97
CA TYR A 208 -0.09 3.01 8.12
C TYR A 208 0.76 4.15 8.71
N ASN A 209 1.56 3.87 9.73
CA ASN A 209 2.34 4.88 10.45
C ASN A 209 3.44 5.53 9.61
N THR A 210 4.02 4.79 8.65
CA THR A 210 5.06 5.30 7.75
C THR A 210 4.48 5.72 6.40
N GLY A 211 3.26 5.28 6.08
CA GLY A 211 2.64 5.45 4.79
C GLY A 211 3.37 4.71 3.67
N THR A 212 4.01 3.57 3.97
CA THR A 212 4.85 2.86 2.99
C THR A 212 4.26 1.50 2.63
N TRP A 213 4.42 1.11 1.37
CA TRP A 213 4.12 -0.24 0.91
C TRP A 213 5.32 -1.17 1.11
N VAL A 214 5.04 -2.41 1.49
CA VAL A 214 6.00 -3.51 1.49
C VAL A 214 5.47 -4.56 0.51
N ILE A 215 6.19 -4.74 -0.59
CA ILE A 215 5.84 -5.67 -1.67
C ILE A 215 6.84 -6.82 -1.70
N SER A 216 6.34 -8.04 -1.85
CA SER A 216 7.15 -9.26 -1.81
C SER A 216 6.63 -10.32 -2.78
N PRO A 217 7.49 -11.07 -3.48
CA PRO A 217 7.07 -12.17 -4.35
C PRO A 217 6.66 -13.43 -3.58
N TYR A 218 6.79 -13.42 -2.25
CA TYR A 218 6.40 -14.51 -1.37
C TYR A 218 5.04 -14.23 -0.73
N SER A 219 4.28 -15.28 -0.39
CA SER A 219 3.17 -15.12 0.55
C SER A 219 3.71 -14.53 1.86
N PRO A 220 2.99 -13.62 2.51
CA PRO A 220 3.50 -13.00 3.71
C PRO A 220 3.70 -14.05 4.80
N ALA A 221 4.74 -13.83 5.60
CA ALA A 221 5.04 -14.67 6.75
C ALA A 221 3.84 -14.67 7.72
N SER A 222 3.54 -15.83 8.32
CA SER A 222 2.47 -16.03 9.32
C SER A 222 2.49 -15.03 10.49
N THR A 223 3.60 -14.33 10.70
CA THR A 223 3.80 -13.31 11.72
C THR A 223 3.14 -11.95 11.40
N LEU A 224 2.76 -11.69 10.15
CA LEU A 224 1.92 -10.53 9.77
C LEU A 224 0.43 -10.74 10.11
N TYR A 225 0.05 -11.95 10.53
CA TYR A 225 -1.34 -12.38 10.74
C TYR A 225 -1.78 -12.23 12.20
N ALA A 226 -0.86 -11.97 13.12
CA ALA A 226 -1.17 -11.86 14.54
C ALA A 226 -1.35 -10.38 14.92
N PRO A 227 -2.45 -9.98 15.59
CA PRO A 227 -2.43 -8.71 16.30
C PRO A 227 -1.21 -8.69 17.24
N PRO A 228 -0.60 -7.52 17.49
CA PRO A 228 0.34 -7.40 18.60
C PRO A 228 -0.35 -7.97 19.83
N THR A 229 0.14 -9.12 20.29
CA THR A 229 -0.56 -9.89 21.31
C THR A 229 -0.26 -9.17 22.61
N ARG A 230 -1.21 -8.34 23.04
CA ARG A 230 -1.15 -7.65 24.32
C ARG A 230 -1.15 -8.71 25.43
N LYS A 231 0.03 -9.19 25.85
CA LYS A 231 0.18 -9.81 27.16
C LYS A 231 0.17 -8.70 28.20
N LEU A 232 -1.04 -8.37 28.67
CA LEU A 232 -1.21 -7.70 29.95
C LEU A 232 -0.83 -8.70 31.05
N THR A 233 0.44 -8.75 31.42
CA THR A 233 0.81 -9.21 32.76
C THR A 233 0.76 -8.01 33.69
N SER A 234 -0.42 -7.80 34.29
CA SER A 234 -0.55 -6.94 35.45
C SER A 234 0.24 -7.56 36.60
N VAL A 235 1.39 -6.98 36.92
CA VAL A 235 2.03 -7.20 38.22
C VAL A 235 1.88 -5.89 38.96
N ALA A 236 0.90 -5.84 39.86
CA ALA A 236 0.83 -4.80 40.87
C ALA A 236 2.09 -4.91 41.73
N SER A 237 2.85 -3.83 41.84
CA SER A 237 3.90 -3.73 42.86
C SER A 237 3.90 -2.31 43.40
N ASN A 238 3.47 -2.19 44.65
CA ASN A 238 3.66 -1.00 45.47
C ASN A 238 5.16 -0.77 45.66
N TYR A 239 5.72 0.32 45.13
CA TYR A 239 7.07 0.74 45.51
C TYR A 239 7.19 2.26 45.60
N ASN A 240 7.34 2.73 46.84
CA ASN A 240 7.96 4.01 47.15
C ASN A 240 9.47 3.91 46.84
N ARG A 241 9.94 4.48 45.73
CA ARG A 241 11.39 4.72 45.51
C ARG A 241 11.63 6.19 45.16
N LEU A 242 12.36 6.86 46.06
CA LEU A 242 12.86 8.24 45.95
C LEU A 242 14.12 8.38 45.06
N TRP A 243 14.40 7.40 44.21
CA TRP A 243 15.59 7.34 43.34
C TRP A 243 15.17 7.35 41.87
N PRO A 244 15.97 7.90 40.95
CA PRO A 244 15.70 7.77 39.51
C PRO A 244 15.50 6.30 39.16
N SER A 245 14.44 6.00 38.42
CA SER A 245 14.14 4.62 38.02
C SER A 245 15.20 4.17 37.02
N VAL A 246 15.96 3.15 37.41
CA VAL A 246 16.95 2.51 36.55
C VAL A 246 16.32 1.25 35.98
N TYR A 247 16.23 1.17 34.66
CA TYR A 247 15.78 -0.02 33.95
C TYR A 247 16.92 -0.64 33.17
N LYS A 248 16.92 -1.97 33.14
CA LYS A 248 17.79 -2.77 32.27
C LYS A 248 16.90 -3.45 31.23
N ILE A 249 17.23 -3.24 29.96
CA ILE A 249 16.58 -3.88 28.82
C ILE A 249 17.50 -4.98 28.32
N LEU A 250 16.99 -6.21 28.23
CA LEU A 250 17.71 -7.37 27.74
C LEU A 250 17.02 -7.93 26.51
N TYR A 251 17.79 -8.19 25.45
CA TYR A 251 17.29 -8.74 24.20
C TYR A 251 17.56 -10.24 24.07
N GLY A 252 16.64 -10.95 23.42
CA GLY A 252 16.77 -12.38 23.11
C GLY A 252 17.69 -12.69 21.92
N ILE A 253 18.02 -11.69 21.09
CA ILE A 253 18.85 -11.86 19.88
C ILE A 253 19.88 -10.72 19.84
N PRO A 254 21.14 -10.97 19.44
CA PRO A 254 22.13 -9.91 19.23
C PRO A 254 21.72 -8.93 18.13
N ILE A 255 21.79 -7.63 18.43
CA ILE A 255 21.62 -6.55 17.45
C ILE A 255 22.99 -6.23 16.83
N GLU A 256 23.05 -6.18 15.50
CA GLU A 256 24.28 -5.81 14.77
C GLU A 256 24.75 -4.40 15.15
N GLY A 257 26.04 -4.22 15.42
CA GLY A 257 26.58 -3.02 16.08
C GLY A 257 26.18 -1.65 15.49
N ALA A 258 26.01 -1.52 14.16
CA ALA A 258 25.55 -0.27 13.53
C ALA A 258 24.06 0.04 13.81
N LYS A 259 23.23 -1.00 13.90
CA LYS A 259 21.81 -0.89 14.25
C LYS A 259 21.65 -0.58 15.74
N THR A 260 22.51 -1.14 16.60
CA THR A 260 22.48 -0.90 18.05
C THR A 260 22.64 0.57 18.42
N VAL A 261 23.56 1.30 17.74
CA VAL A 261 23.76 2.74 17.97
C VAL A 261 22.56 3.56 17.51
N THR A 262 22.03 3.24 16.33
CA THR A 262 20.89 3.95 15.73
C THR A 262 19.62 3.76 16.57
N ALA A 263 19.32 2.52 16.97
CA ALA A 263 18.23 2.19 17.86
C ALA A 263 18.43 2.88 19.23
N SER A 264 19.63 2.85 19.83
CA SER A 264 19.85 3.53 21.12
C SER A 264 19.59 5.04 21.08
N LEU A 265 19.95 5.70 19.98
CA LEU A 265 19.67 7.12 19.77
C LEU A 265 18.16 7.38 19.57
N HIS A 266 17.47 6.50 18.85
CA HIS A 266 16.05 6.66 18.61
C HIS A 266 15.23 6.40 19.87
N LEU A 267 15.54 5.35 20.64
CA LEU A 267 14.90 5.05 21.91
C LEU A 267 15.07 6.20 22.88
N LYS A 268 16.30 6.74 22.96
CA LYS A 268 16.58 7.91 23.78
C LYS A 268 15.68 9.08 23.38
N LYS A 269 15.59 9.40 22.09
CA LYS A 269 14.76 10.51 21.59
C LYS A 269 13.28 10.30 21.91
N LEU A 270 12.74 9.10 21.69
CA LEU A 270 11.35 8.74 22.01
C LEU A 270 11.07 8.91 23.51
N LEU A 271 12.01 8.51 24.37
CA LEU A 271 11.90 8.67 25.81
C LEU A 271 12.12 10.12 26.26
N GLU A 272 12.98 10.91 25.61
CA GLU A 272 13.20 12.34 25.93
C GLU A 272 11.97 13.20 25.62
N ILE A 273 11.18 12.83 24.61
CA ILE A 273 9.88 13.49 24.33
C ILE A 273 8.93 13.32 25.51
N LYS A 274 8.95 12.15 26.15
CA LYS A 274 8.00 11.77 27.19
C LYS A 274 8.48 12.10 28.60
N TYR A 275 9.78 11.94 28.83
CA TYR A 275 10.44 12.07 30.12
C TYR A 275 11.54 13.12 30.02
N LYS A 276 11.50 14.08 30.94
CA LYS A 276 12.56 15.06 31.07
C LYS A 276 13.79 14.38 31.69
N ASP A 277 14.99 14.65 31.16
CA ASP A 277 16.27 14.16 31.69
C ASP A 277 16.40 12.60 31.70
N VAL A 278 16.29 11.95 30.54
CA VAL A 278 16.58 10.50 30.36
C VAL A 278 18.00 10.24 29.82
N SER A 279 18.62 9.17 30.28
CA SER A 279 19.90 8.66 29.78
C SER A 279 19.74 7.21 29.34
N VAL A 280 19.99 6.93 28.07
CA VAL A 280 20.10 5.57 27.52
C VAL A 280 21.56 5.28 27.24
N THR A 281 22.08 4.17 27.76
CA THR A 281 23.47 3.75 27.59
C THR A 281 23.53 2.27 27.19
N VAL A 282 24.19 1.98 26.08
CA VAL A 282 24.47 0.60 25.65
C VAL A 282 25.53 0.01 26.56
N ILE A 283 25.23 -1.13 27.19
CA ILE A 283 26.21 -1.91 27.97
C ILE A 283 26.94 -2.88 27.04
N ASN A 284 26.21 -3.55 26.15
CA ASN A 284 26.71 -4.43 25.09
C ASN A 284 25.61 -4.64 24.02
N GLU A 285 25.87 -5.50 23.03
CA GLU A 285 24.98 -5.77 21.88
C GLU A 285 23.55 -6.24 22.26
N ILE A 286 23.35 -6.72 23.48
CA ILE A 286 22.05 -7.26 23.96
C ILE A 286 21.55 -6.61 25.25
N ASN A 287 22.28 -5.64 25.82
CA ASN A 287 21.93 -5.03 27.11
C ASN A 287 21.99 -3.51 27.04
N TRP A 288 20.88 -2.85 27.33
CA TRP A 288 20.83 -1.39 27.48
C TRP A 288 20.44 -0.99 28.89
N LYS A 289 21.00 0.11 29.37
CA LYS A 289 20.68 0.76 30.63
C LYS A 289 19.90 2.04 30.34
N VAL A 290 18.69 2.13 30.86
CA VAL A 290 17.84 3.32 30.76
C VAL A 290 17.69 3.91 32.15
N ILE A 291 18.20 5.12 32.35
CA ILE A 291 18.06 5.89 33.59
C ILE A 291 17.12 7.04 33.30
N ILE A 292 15.96 7.05 33.95
CA ILE A 292 14.99 8.15 33.80
C ILE A 292 15.13 9.05 35.03
N GLY A 293 15.53 10.30 34.81
CA GLY A 293 15.69 11.33 35.83
C GLY A 293 14.37 12.01 36.22
N GLY A 294 14.34 12.62 37.41
CA GLY A 294 13.17 13.37 37.89
C GLY A 294 13.06 14.77 37.26
N VAL A 295 11.87 15.38 37.33
CA VAL A 295 11.62 16.71 36.73
C VAL A 295 12.45 17.79 37.44
N LYS A 296 13.44 18.36 36.75
CA LYS A 296 14.38 19.39 37.24
C LYS A 296 13.78 20.67 37.88
N HIS A 297 12.48 20.89 37.77
CA HIS A 297 11.77 22.07 38.29
C HIS A 297 10.61 21.74 39.23
N ALA A 298 10.46 20.48 39.59
CA ALA A 298 9.46 20.13 40.56
C ALA A 298 9.85 20.65 41.94
N ARG A 299 8.86 21.19 42.66
CA ARG A 299 9.07 21.61 44.05
C ARG A 299 9.42 20.35 44.87
N PRO A 300 10.42 20.39 45.76
CA PRO A 300 10.67 19.30 46.69
C PRO A 300 9.34 18.88 47.35
N TYR A 301 9.05 17.58 47.34
CA TYR A 301 7.82 16.99 47.90
C TYR A 301 6.49 17.28 47.15
N SER A 302 6.53 17.80 45.92
CA SER A 302 5.33 17.92 45.07
C SER A 302 5.06 16.65 44.25
N VAL A 303 3.81 16.44 43.81
CA VAL A 303 3.45 15.40 42.84
C VAL A 303 4.20 15.56 41.52
N ASP A 304 4.57 16.79 41.15
CA ASP A 304 5.42 17.07 39.99
C ASP A 304 6.86 16.57 40.19
N ALA A 305 7.31 16.39 41.44
CA ALA A 305 8.62 15.82 41.79
C ALA A 305 8.60 14.30 41.73
N VAL A 306 7.39 13.72 41.75
CA VAL A 306 7.12 12.33 41.37
C VAL A 306 7.05 12.29 39.84
N GLY A 307 8.18 12.65 39.23
CA GLY A 307 8.38 12.89 37.80
C GLY A 307 8.48 11.62 36.98
N ALA A 308 7.43 10.83 37.01
CA ALA A 308 7.07 9.70 36.15
C ALA A 308 6.03 8.98 37.00
N ASN A 309 4.82 8.78 36.47
CA ASN A 309 3.93 7.83 37.13
C ASN A 309 4.62 6.46 37.02
N ALA A 310 5.24 6.01 38.12
CA ALA A 310 6.05 4.79 38.17
C ALA A 310 5.26 3.56 37.69
N ASP A 311 3.93 3.66 37.74
CA ASP A 311 2.98 2.66 37.31
C ASP A 311 3.01 2.38 35.79
N ASN A 312 3.60 3.26 34.95
CA ASN A 312 3.56 3.10 33.49
C ASN A 312 4.92 3.10 32.78
N THR A 313 6.03 3.26 33.49
CA THR A 313 7.35 3.41 32.86
C THR A 313 7.79 2.19 32.06
N LYS A 314 7.51 0.98 32.54
CA LYS A 314 7.81 -0.27 31.80
C LYS A 314 6.99 -0.37 30.50
N ALA A 315 5.73 0.04 30.55
CA ALA A 315 4.86 0.02 29.37
C ALA A 315 5.32 1.05 28.33
N ASP A 316 5.79 2.22 28.78
CA ASP A 316 6.29 3.26 27.89
C ASP A 316 7.61 2.88 27.22
N ILE A 317 8.56 2.29 27.98
CA ILE A 317 9.77 1.72 27.40
C ILE A 317 9.40 0.63 26.38
N SER A 318 8.45 -0.24 26.72
CA SER A 318 7.98 -1.28 25.79
C SER A 318 7.33 -0.71 24.53
N ALA A 319 6.59 0.39 24.64
CA ALA A 319 5.96 1.05 23.50
C ALA A 319 7.02 1.67 22.57
N SER A 320 8.03 2.34 23.14
CA SER A 320 9.15 2.88 22.35
C SER A 320 9.92 1.77 21.64
N LEU A 321 10.23 0.66 22.31
CA LEU A 321 10.88 -0.51 21.67
C LEU A 321 10.02 -1.11 20.55
N THR A 322 8.70 -1.09 20.70
CA THR A 322 7.77 -1.54 19.65
C THR A 322 7.83 -0.63 18.42
N LEU A 323 7.98 0.69 18.62
CA LEU A 323 8.17 1.64 17.53
C LEU A 323 9.49 1.39 16.81
N GLU A 324 10.58 1.15 17.54
CA GLU A 324 11.87 0.83 16.92
C GLU A 324 11.85 -0.46 16.09
N LEU A 325 11.09 -1.45 16.56
CA LEU A 325 10.85 -2.68 15.80
C LEU A 325 10.03 -2.41 14.53
N ALA A 326 8.99 -1.59 14.61
CA ALA A 326 8.17 -1.22 13.46
C ALA A 326 8.95 -0.42 12.41
N GLU A 327 9.91 0.40 12.83
CA GLU A 327 10.77 1.21 11.97
C GLU A 327 12.00 0.45 11.45
N GLY A 328 12.17 -0.83 11.82
CA GLY A 328 13.26 -1.67 11.35
C GLY A 328 14.62 -1.41 12.01
N TYR A 329 14.64 -0.64 13.11
CA TYR A 329 15.84 -0.42 13.92
C TYR A 329 16.17 -1.64 14.80
N LEU A 330 15.15 -2.44 15.13
CA LEU A 330 15.28 -3.71 15.84
C LEU A 330 15.01 -4.91 14.92
N PRO A 331 15.67 -6.07 15.10
CA PRO A 331 15.46 -7.24 14.27
C PRO A 331 14.02 -7.80 14.38
N PRO A 332 13.43 -8.29 13.27
CA PRO A 332 12.14 -8.95 13.32
C PRO A 332 12.21 -10.20 14.21
N LYS A 333 11.22 -10.36 15.11
CA LYS A 333 11.09 -11.43 16.13
C LYS A 333 11.90 -11.22 17.43
N GLU A 334 12.38 -10.01 17.69
CA GLU A 334 13.03 -9.73 18.96
C GLU A 334 12.07 -9.80 20.15
N THR A 335 12.56 -10.33 21.27
CA THR A 335 11.89 -10.27 22.56
C THR A 335 12.77 -9.50 23.51
N TRP A 336 12.19 -8.56 24.25
CA TRP A 336 12.89 -7.77 25.25
C TRP A 336 12.30 -7.99 26.64
N ASN A 337 13.18 -8.08 27.63
CA ASN A 337 12.81 -8.11 29.04
C ASN A 337 13.20 -6.78 29.69
N ILE A 338 12.26 -6.14 30.38
CA ILE A 338 12.46 -4.85 31.06
C ILE A 338 12.47 -5.09 32.58
N GLY A 339 13.65 -5.06 33.18
CA GLY A 339 13.85 -5.17 34.64
C GLY A 339 14.11 -3.82 35.29
N ASP A 340 13.84 -3.72 36.59
CA ASP A 340 14.07 -2.51 37.41
C ASP A 340 15.51 -2.41 37.98
N GLY A 341 16.45 -3.12 37.36
CA GLY A 341 17.86 -3.15 37.73
C GLY A 341 18.16 -3.90 39.05
N SER A 342 17.15 -4.28 39.85
CA SER A 342 17.33 -5.08 41.07
C SER A 342 17.23 -6.59 40.84
N GLU A 343 16.59 -7.02 39.76
CA GLU A 343 16.22 -8.43 39.51
C GLU A 343 17.09 -9.16 38.47
N PHE A 344 18.28 -8.64 38.14
CA PHE A 344 19.19 -9.27 37.17
C PHE A 344 20.64 -9.35 37.65
#